data_AF-A0A917VKV6-F1
#
_entry.id   AF-A0A917VKV6-F1
#
_cell.length_a   1.000
_cell.length_b   1.000
_cell.length_c   1.000
_cell.angle_alpha   90.00
_cell.angle_beta   90.00
_cell.angle_gamma   90.00
#
_symmetry.space_group_name_H-M   'P 1'
#
loop_
_entity.id
_entity.type
_entity.pdbx_description
1 polymer ?
#
loop_
_entity_poly.entity_id
_entity_poly.type
_entity_poly.pdbx_seq_one_letter_code
_entity_poly.pdbx_strand_id
1 'polypeptide(L)'
;MTAATAAEGFPPAAGWIVWQSDTGRWWATRSHPFEPEAELAGACRTVDADDHIRVMLSVWDQEIIAHDQRLTDMARRLATALEQIHPAWRIQPTFHPENVQGRAGGWTGGWTATRHAPLTHTQRAAGLLPEITRSDTPGLRMALAVQDEIAHRHGHGPAPPNPAWISSP
;
A
#
# COMPACT_ATOMS: atom_id res chain seq x y z
N MET A 1 14.78 6.29 36.23
CA MET A 1 13.87 6.27 35.05
C MET A 1 12.65 7.14 35.29
N THR A 2 12.61 8.30 34.64
CA THR A 2 11.49 9.24 34.69
C THR A 2 10.95 9.40 33.27
N ALA A 3 9.64 9.51 33.09
CA ALA A 3 9.07 9.86 31.80
C ALA A 3 9.65 11.21 31.39
N ALA A 4 10.34 11.26 30.25
CA ALA A 4 10.86 12.51 29.74
C ALA A 4 9.68 13.27 29.15
N THR A 5 9.23 14.33 29.82
CA THR A 5 8.35 15.32 29.19
C THR A 5 9.07 15.87 27.98
N ALA A 6 8.43 15.82 26.81
CA ALA A 6 8.97 16.25 25.53
C ALA A 6 9.79 17.53 25.68
N ALA A 7 11.12 17.41 25.61
CA ALA A 7 12.00 18.55 25.53
C ALA A 7 11.60 19.33 24.27
N GLU A 8 11.37 20.63 24.44
CA GLU A 8 10.81 21.55 23.46
C GLU A 8 11.35 21.32 22.04
N GLY A 9 10.47 20.90 21.12
CA GLY A 9 10.77 20.90 19.69
C GLY A 9 9.96 19.91 18.84
N PHE A 10 9.74 18.68 19.29
CA PHE A 10 9.02 17.68 18.50
C PHE A 10 8.45 16.56 19.40
N PRO A 11 7.11 16.43 19.54
CA PRO A 11 6.53 15.32 20.29
C PRO A 11 6.75 13.99 19.55
N PRO A 12 6.88 12.86 20.26
CA PRO A 12 6.96 11.55 19.62
C PRO A 12 5.71 11.26 18.81
N ALA A 13 5.83 10.37 17.82
CA ALA A 13 4.68 9.90 17.06
C ALA A 13 3.57 9.42 18.00
N ALA A 14 2.30 9.62 17.61
CA ALA A 14 1.16 9.30 18.45
C ALA A 14 1.23 7.84 18.94
N GLY A 15 1.04 7.65 20.25
CA GLY A 15 1.09 6.33 20.87
C GLY A 15 2.47 5.87 21.33
N TRP A 16 3.53 6.68 21.20
CA TRP A 16 4.85 6.38 21.74
C TRP A 16 5.11 7.10 23.07
N ILE A 17 5.75 6.39 24.00
CA ILE A 17 6.23 6.93 25.27
C ILE A 17 7.75 6.89 25.24
N VAL A 18 8.38 8.05 25.47
CA VAL A 18 9.83 8.22 25.46
C VAL A 18 10.35 8.36 26.88
N TRP A 19 11.51 7.77 27.12
CA TRP A 19 12.13 7.67 28.41
C TRP A 19 13.63 7.90 28.29
N GLN A 20 14.23 8.45 29.35
CA GLN A 20 15.68 8.56 29.49
C GLN A 20 16.13 7.71 30.68
N SER A 21 17.20 6.95 30.50
CA SER A 21 17.88 6.27 31.59
C SER A 21 18.71 7.28 32.40
N ASP A 22 19.03 6.90 33.63
CA ASP A 22 19.87 7.72 34.51
C ASP A 22 21.33 7.78 34.00
N THR A 23 21.70 6.92 33.05
CA THR A 23 22.98 6.92 32.32
C THR A 23 22.95 7.69 31.00
N GLY A 24 21.83 8.36 30.68
CA GLY A 24 21.68 9.22 29.50
C GLY A 24 21.19 8.52 28.23
N ARG A 25 21.01 7.19 28.22
CA ARG A 25 20.49 6.44 27.08
C ARG A 25 18.98 6.65 26.93
N TRP A 26 18.51 6.77 25.71
CA TRP A 26 17.11 7.01 25.38
C TRP A 26 16.43 5.74 24.88
N TRP A 27 15.16 5.59 25.21
CA TRP A 27 14.33 4.49 24.73
C TRP A 27 12.90 4.98 24.52
N ALA A 28 12.23 4.40 23.55
CA ALA A 28 10.84 4.67 23.26
C ALA A 28 10.10 3.35 23.13
N THR A 29 8.91 3.28 23.70
CA THR A 29 8.03 2.12 23.60
C THR A 29 6.66 2.55 23.13
N ARG A 30 6.10 1.82 22.17
CA ARG A 30 4.75 2.04 21.67
C ARG A 30 3.72 1.45 22.65
N SER A 31 2.75 2.28 23.04
CA SER A 31 1.64 1.94 23.94
C SER A 31 0.72 0.85 23.38
N HIS A 32 0.55 0.82 22.06
CA HIS A 32 -0.24 -0.17 21.35
C HIS A 32 0.69 -0.98 20.43
N PRO A 33 0.46 -2.28 20.25
CA PRO A 33 1.21 -3.08 19.28
C PRO A 33 0.99 -2.57 17.85
N PHE A 34 1.95 -2.87 16.98
CA PHE A 34 1.71 -2.78 15.55
C PHE A 34 0.80 -3.93 15.10
N GLU A 35 0.18 -3.79 13.94
CA GLU A 35 -0.47 -4.94 13.29
C GLU A 35 0.58 -6.03 13.00
N PRO A 36 0.22 -7.32 13.06
CA PRO A 36 1.18 -8.42 12.89
C PRO A 36 2.01 -8.33 11.61
N GLU A 37 1.42 -7.85 10.51
CA GLU A 37 2.09 -7.70 9.23
C GLU A 37 3.20 -6.64 9.29
N ALA A 38 3.00 -5.56 10.04
CA ALA A 38 4.00 -4.51 10.22
C ALA A 38 5.17 -5.01 11.09
N GLU A 39 4.91 -5.83 12.10
CA GLU A 39 5.97 -6.48 12.89
C GLU A 39 6.78 -7.47 12.05
N LEU A 40 6.12 -8.26 11.20
CA LEU A 40 6.77 -9.14 10.23
C LEU A 40 7.61 -8.36 9.19
N ALA A 41 7.18 -7.15 8.84
CA ALA A 41 7.95 -6.22 8.01
C ALA A 41 9.14 -5.56 8.74
N GLY A 42 9.30 -5.83 10.04
CA GLY A 42 10.42 -5.36 10.86
C GLY A 42 10.11 -4.17 11.77
N ALA A 43 8.86 -3.70 11.84
CA ALA A 43 8.50 -2.63 12.74
C ALA A 43 8.67 -3.08 14.20
N CYS A 44 9.57 -2.40 14.92
CA CYS A 44 9.88 -2.71 16.31
C CYS A 44 9.03 -1.86 17.24
N ARG A 45 8.44 -2.48 18.27
CA ARG A 45 7.62 -1.77 19.28
C ARG A 45 8.42 -0.98 20.31
N THR A 46 9.70 -1.31 20.44
CA THR A 46 10.64 -0.64 21.33
C THR A 46 11.89 -0.33 20.52
N VAL A 47 12.36 0.90 20.63
CA VAL A 47 13.61 1.35 20.02
C VAL A 47 14.44 2.08 21.07
N ASP A 48 15.75 2.07 20.91
CA ASP A 48 16.67 2.78 21.78
C ASP A 48 17.71 3.56 20.96
N ALA A 49 18.29 4.58 21.59
CA ALA A 49 19.39 5.33 21.02
C ALA A 49 20.19 6.06 22.12
N ASP A 50 21.39 6.53 21.75
CA ASP A 50 22.26 7.27 22.67
C ASP A 50 21.78 8.71 22.93
N ASP A 51 20.93 9.27 22.06
CA ASP A 51 20.42 10.64 22.16
C ASP A 51 18.94 10.76 21.77
N HIS A 52 18.31 11.84 22.22
CA HIS A 52 16.89 12.12 22.01
C HIS A 52 16.52 12.25 20.52
N ILE A 53 17.39 12.83 19.69
CA ILE A 53 17.08 13.01 18.27
C ILE A 53 17.07 11.66 17.57
N ARG A 54 18.06 10.81 17.87
CA ARG A 54 18.12 9.46 17.29
C ARG A 54 16.97 8.56 17.74
N VAL A 55 16.54 8.61 19.00
CA VAL A 55 15.38 7.80 19.42
C VAL A 55 14.11 8.24 18.67
N MET A 56 13.96 9.55 18.44
CA MET A 56 12.82 10.11 17.72
C MET A 56 12.83 9.76 16.23
N LEU A 57 14.01 9.77 15.58
CA LEU A 57 14.16 9.28 14.21
C LEU A 57 13.83 7.80 14.12
N SER A 58 14.34 6.97 15.04
CA SER A 58 14.03 5.54 15.08
C SER A 58 12.53 5.27 15.25
N VAL A 59 11.83 6.04 16.10
CA VAL A 59 10.37 5.98 16.25
C VAL A 59 9.68 6.28 14.91
N TRP A 60 10.14 7.32 14.22
CA TRP A 60 9.57 7.69 12.93
C TRP A 60 9.79 6.61 11.87
N ASP A 61 10.98 6.02 11.82
CA ASP A 61 11.28 4.90 10.92
C ASP A 61 10.34 3.71 11.17
N GLN A 62 10.04 3.38 12.44
CA GLN A 62 9.08 2.31 12.75
C GLN A 62 7.66 2.62 12.26
N GLU A 63 7.20 3.86 12.43
CA GLU A 63 5.88 4.27 11.95
C GLU A 63 5.80 4.30 10.42
N ILE A 64 6.90 4.60 9.72
CA ILE A 64 6.89 4.51 8.27
C ILE A 64 6.86 3.05 7.81
N ILE A 65 7.65 2.15 8.40
CA ILE A 65 7.55 0.70 8.10
C ILE A 65 6.10 0.23 8.27
N ALA A 66 5.46 0.60 9.40
CA ALA A 66 4.08 0.23 9.66
C ALA A 66 3.07 0.89 8.70
N HIS A 67 3.31 2.12 8.26
CA HIS A 67 2.48 2.81 7.28
C HIS A 67 2.59 2.19 5.89
N ASP A 68 3.81 1.93 5.41
CA ASP A 68 4.07 1.35 4.09
C ASP A 68 3.51 -0.07 4.00
N GLN A 69 3.61 -0.84 5.09
CA GLN A 69 2.98 -2.15 5.17
C GLN A 69 1.44 -2.05 5.07
N ARG A 70 0.81 -1.11 5.78
CA ARG A 70 -0.64 -0.89 5.67
C ARG A 70 -1.08 -0.53 4.26
N LEU A 71 -0.32 0.34 3.57
CA LEU A 71 -0.62 0.70 2.18
C LEU A 71 -0.46 -0.50 1.24
N THR A 72 0.57 -1.32 1.45
CA THR A 72 0.80 -2.56 0.70
C THR A 72 -0.36 -3.54 0.85
N ASP A 73 -0.82 -3.76 2.08
CA ASP A 73 -1.94 -4.67 2.34
C ASP A 73 -3.27 -4.11 1.83
N MET A 74 -3.49 -2.80 1.92
CA MET A 74 -4.64 -2.15 1.30
C MET A 74 -4.64 -2.33 -0.22
N ALA A 75 -3.50 -2.10 -0.89
CA ALA A 75 -3.37 -2.31 -2.32
C ALA A 75 -3.64 -3.77 -2.73
N ARG A 76 -3.14 -4.74 -1.95
CA ARG A 76 -3.42 -6.17 -2.19
C ARG A 76 -4.91 -6.50 -2.05
N ARG A 77 -5.57 -5.98 -1.00
CA ARG A 77 -7.02 -6.16 -0.79
C ARG A 77 -7.83 -5.55 -1.93
N LEU A 78 -7.46 -4.36 -2.40
CA LEU A 78 -8.08 -3.72 -3.56
C LEU A 78 -7.87 -4.53 -4.84
N ALA A 79 -6.69 -5.11 -5.07
CA ALA A 79 -6.45 -6.00 -6.20
C ALA A 79 -7.44 -7.17 -6.19
N THR A 80 -7.57 -7.87 -5.04
CA THR A 80 -8.51 -8.98 -4.87
C THR A 80 -9.95 -8.55 -5.10
N ALA A 81 -10.37 -7.39 -4.57
CA ALA A 81 -11.72 -6.87 -4.79
C ALA A 81 -11.99 -6.59 -6.28
N LEU A 82 -11.01 -6.01 -6.99
CA LEU A 82 -11.14 -5.75 -8.42
C LEU A 82 -11.16 -7.05 -9.24
N GLU A 83 -10.40 -8.08 -8.88
CA GLU A 83 -10.45 -9.39 -9.55
C GLU A 83 -11.81 -10.08 -9.36
N GLN A 84 -12.45 -9.91 -8.21
CA GLN A 84 -13.82 -10.39 -7.98
C GLN A 84 -14.85 -9.69 -8.89
N ILE A 85 -14.64 -8.41 -9.16
CA ILE A 85 -15.51 -7.61 -10.03
C ILE A 85 -15.21 -7.87 -11.51
N HIS A 86 -13.95 -8.12 -11.85
CA HIS A 86 -13.42 -8.27 -13.21
C HIS A 86 -12.73 -9.64 -13.39
N PRO A 87 -13.49 -10.76 -13.43
CA PRO A 87 -12.93 -12.11 -13.33
C PRO A 87 -12.10 -12.56 -14.53
N ALA A 88 -12.07 -11.80 -15.62
CA ALA A 88 -11.21 -12.07 -16.77
C ALA A 88 -9.75 -11.62 -16.56
N TRP A 89 -9.48 -10.90 -15.47
CA TRP A 89 -8.24 -10.20 -15.21
C TRP A 89 -7.56 -10.68 -13.93
N ARG A 90 -6.24 -10.88 -14.02
CA ARG A 90 -5.35 -10.88 -12.87
C ARG A 90 -4.86 -9.45 -12.64
N ILE A 91 -4.90 -8.96 -11.41
CA ILE A 91 -4.56 -7.59 -11.06
C ILE A 91 -3.42 -7.60 -10.03
N GLN A 92 -2.39 -6.81 -10.29
CA GLN A 92 -1.21 -6.72 -9.44
C GLN A 92 -0.85 -5.26 -9.21
N PRO A 93 -0.68 -4.82 -7.95
CA PRO A 93 -0.03 -3.55 -7.67
C PRO A 93 1.45 -3.66 -8.10
N THR A 94 1.93 -2.67 -8.84
CA THR A 94 3.34 -2.57 -9.20
C THR A 94 4.04 -1.71 -8.16
N PHE A 95 4.95 -2.32 -7.40
CA PHE A 95 5.75 -1.63 -6.42
C PHE A 95 7.05 -1.16 -7.09
N HIS A 96 7.25 0.15 -7.15
CA HIS A 96 8.54 0.72 -7.55
C HIS A 96 9.39 0.92 -6.29
N PRO A 97 10.45 0.11 -6.09
CA PRO A 97 11.28 0.19 -4.90
C PRO A 97 12.28 1.36 -4.95
N GLU A 98 12.12 2.35 -5.84
CA GLU A 98 13.04 3.48 -5.98
C GLU A 98 12.92 4.49 -4.81
N ASN A 99 13.32 4.01 -3.63
CA ASN A 99 13.90 4.78 -2.54
C ASN A 99 14.97 3.93 -1.82
N VAL A 100 15.88 3.33 -2.61
CA VAL A 100 17.03 2.51 -2.16
C VAL A 100 18.12 3.32 -1.42
N GLN A 101 17.86 4.60 -1.08
CA GLN A 101 18.77 5.45 -0.31
C GLN A 101 18.30 5.69 1.13
N GLY A 102 17.79 4.66 1.81
CA GLY A 102 17.61 4.70 3.28
C GLY A 102 16.61 5.73 3.80
N ARG A 103 15.70 6.22 2.94
CA ARG A 103 14.54 7.01 3.35
C ARG A 103 13.30 6.33 2.81
N ALA A 104 12.63 5.61 3.70
CA ALA A 104 11.20 5.35 3.71
C ALA A 104 10.42 6.19 2.68
N GLY A 105 10.29 5.63 1.48
CA GLY A 105 9.58 6.24 0.36
C GLY A 105 8.16 5.77 0.37
N GLY A 106 7.24 6.70 0.62
CA GLY A 106 5.82 6.42 0.53
C GLY A 106 5.47 5.76 -0.81
N TRP A 107 4.42 4.94 -0.76
CA TRP A 107 3.87 4.22 -1.90
C TRP A 107 3.73 5.11 -3.14
N THR A 108 4.52 4.83 -4.18
CA THR A 108 4.43 5.39 -5.54
C THR A 108 4.11 4.28 -6.55
N GLY A 109 3.23 3.36 -6.14
CA GLY A 109 2.90 2.18 -6.92
C GLY A 109 1.82 2.45 -7.98
N GLY A 110 2.00 1.90 -9.17
CA GLY A 110 0.94 1.74 -10.16
C GLY A 110 0.21 0.40 -10.05
N TRP A 111 -0.51 0.04 -11.10
CA TRP A 111 -1.27 -1.19 -11.24
C TRP A 111 -1.03 -1.80 -12.61
N THR A 112 -0.91 -3.11 -12.66
CA THR A 112 -0.92 -3.89 -13.90
C THR A 112 -2.05 -4.92 -13.83
N ALA A 113 -2.87 -4.97 -14.89
CA ALA A 113 -3.88 -5.97 -15.07
C ALA A 113 -3.58 -6.79 -16.33
N THR A 114 -3.57 -8.11 -16.22
CA THR A 114 -3.28 -9.04 -17.32
C THR A 114 -4.44 -10.02 -17.48
N ARG A 115 -4.88 -10.28 -18.71
CA ARG A 115 -5.94 -11.26 -18.95
C ARG A 115 -5.47 -12.67 -18.61
N HIS A 116 -6.36 -13.47 -18.01
CA HIS A 116 -6.06 -14.88 -17.73
C HIS A 116 -5.92 -15.73 -19.00
N ALA A 117 -6.74 -15.45 -20.01
CA ALA A 117 -6.76 -16.19 -21.26
C ALA A 117 -6.03 -15.41 -22.37
N PRO A 118 -5.23 -16.09 -23.21
CA PRO A 118 -4.63 -15.46 -24.37
C PRO A 118 -5.71 -15.02 -25.36
N LEU A 119 -5.57 -13.81 -25.90
CA LEU A 119 -6.50 -13.28 -26.88
C LEU A 119 -6.24 -13.85 -28.27
N THR A 120 -7.31 -14.29 -28.94
CA THR A 120 -7.33 -14.64 -30.36
C THR A 120 -7.09 -13.41 -31.25
N HIS A 121 -6.77 -13.63 -32.52
CA HIS A 121 -6.59 -12.54 -33.49
C HIS A 121 -7.86 -11.68 -33.62
N THR A 122 -9.04 -12.31 -33.70
CA THR A 122 -10.34 -11.61 -33.78
C THR A 122 -10.60 -10.75 -32.57
N GLN A 123 -10.30 -11.26 -31.37
CA GLN A 123 -10.46 -10.49 -30.12
C GLN A 123 -9.53 -9.28 -30.06
N ARG A 124 -8.27 -9.42 -30.51
CA ARG A 124 -7.35 -8.28 -30.61
C ARG A 124 -7.82 -7.27 -31.65
N ALA A 125 -8.32 -7.74 -32.80
CA ALA A 125 -8.89 -6.87 -33.84
C ALA A 125 -10.15 -6.13 -33.35
N ALA A 126 -10.90 -6.71 -32.41
CA ALA A 126 -12.02 -6.07 -31.73
C ALA A 126 -11.58 -5.05 -30.64
N GLY A 127 -10.28 -4.83 -30.45
CA GLY A 127 -9.75 -3.85 -29.49
C GLY A 127 -9.56 -4.38 -28.07
N LEU A 128 -9.64 -5.70 -27.86
CA LEU A 128 -9.32 -6.29 -26.56
C LEU A 128 -7.81 -6.24 -26.31
N LEU A 129 -7.44 -5.76 -25.12
CA LEU A 129 -6.07 -5.66 -24.67
C LEU A 129 -5.69 -6.88 -23.82
N PRO A 130 -4.48 -7.45 -24.01
CA PRO A 130 -3.99 -8.51 -23.15
C PRO A 130 -3.53 -7.99 -21.77
N GLU A 131 -3.16 -6.71 -21.70
CA GLU A 131 -2.58 -6.08 -20.52
C GLU A 131 -2.96 -4.59 -20.45
N ILE A 132 -3.10 -4.06 -19.24
CA ILE A 132 -3.38 -2.66 -18.93
C ILE A 132 -2.51 -2.22 -17.76
N THR A 133 -1.83 -1.08 -17.89
CA THR A 133 -1.06 -0.45 -16.79
C THR A 133 -1.60 0.94 -16.47
N ARG A 134 -1.76 1.27 -15.18
CA ARG A 134 -2.25 2.59 -14.71
C ARG A 134 -1.53 3.01 -13.44
N SER A 135 -1.34 4.31 -13.25
CA SER A 135 -0.73 4.88 -12.04
C SER A 135 -1.67 4.92 -10.84
N ASP A 136 -2.98 4.79 -11.06
CA ASP A 136 -3.99 4.95 -10.02
C ASP A 136 -5.16 3.97 -10.17
N THR A 137 -5.87 3.73 -9.06
CA THR A 137 -6.97 2.79 -8.98
C THR A 137 -8.19 3.21 -9.82
N PRO A 138 -8.64 4.49 -9.81
CA PRO A 138 -9.77 4.92 -10.63
C PRO A 138 -9.54 4.71 -12.14
N GLY A 139 -8.35 5.05 -12.62
CA GLY A 139 -7.95 4.88 -14.02
C GLY A 139 -7.85 3.41 -14.41
N LEU A 140 -7.35 2.54 -13.51
CA LEU A 140 -7.36 1.09 -13.73
C LEU A 140 -8.79 0.56 -13.86
N ARG A 141 -9.64 0.91 -12.88
CA ARG A 141 -11.03 0.44 -12.83
C ARG A 141 -11.81 0.85 -14.07
N MET A 142 -11.65 2.09 -14.53
CA MET A 142 -12.27 2.56 -15.76
C MET A 142 -11.81 1.74 -16.98
N ALA A 143 -10.50 1.50 -17.10
CA ALA A 143 -9.94 0.75 -18.22
C ALA A 143 -10.41 -0.73 -18.25
N LEU A 144 -10.52 -1.37 -17.08
CA LEU A 144 -11.07 -2.71 -16.94
C LEU A 144 -12.53 -2.77 -17.37
N ALA A 145 -13.36 -1.85 -16.89
CA ALA A 145 -14.78 -1.79 -17.24
C ALA A 145 -14.99 -1.60 -18.76
N VAL A 146 -14.22 -0.71 -19.40
CA VAL A 146 -14.25 -0.52 -20.86
C VAL A 146 -13.91 -1.82 -21.59
N GLN A 147 -12.91 -2.56 -21.12
CA GLN A 147 -12.48 -3.79 -21.78
C GLN A 147 -13.45 -4.96 -21.58
N ASP A 148 -14.11 -5.03 -20.43
CA ASP A 148 -15.16 -6.03 -20.18
C ASP A 148 -16.41 -5.72 -21.02
N GLU A 149 -16.76 -4.44 -21.18
CA GLU A 149 -17.84 -3.99 -22.06
C GLU A 149 -17.55 -4.34 -23.54
N ILE A 150 -16.32 -4.10 -24.04
CA ILE A 150 -15.93 -4.54 -25.39
C ILE A 150 -16.09 -6.07 -25.50
N ALA A 151 -15.60 -6.83 -24.52
CA ALA A 151 -15.71 -8.29 -24.55
C ALA A 151 -17.18 -8.74 -24.57
N HIS A 152 -18.04 -8.14 -23.76
CA HIS A 152 -19.46 -8.44 -23.71
C HIS A 152 -20.16 -8.15 -25.03
N ARG A 153 -19.92 -6.98 -25.63
CA ARG A 153 -20.53 -6.56 -26.91
C ARG A 153 -20.17 -7.49 -28.07
N HIS A 154 -19.02 -8.15 -27.99
CA HIS A 154 -18.55 -9.13 -28.98
C HIS A 154 -18.82 -10.60 -28.57
N GLY A 155 -19.56 -10.85 -27.48
CA GLY A 155 -19.93 -12.20 -27.04
C GLY A 155 -18.77 -13.02 -26.46
N HIS A 156 -17.73 -12.35 -25.96
CA HIS A 156 -16.49 -12.96 -25.48
C HIS A 156 -16.32 -12.90 -23.95
N GLY A 157 -17.34 -12.46 -23.20
CA GLY A 157 -17.23 -12.32 -21.75
C GLY A 157 -18.55 -12.11 -21.03
N PRO A 158 -18.54 -12.16 -19.69
CA PRO A 158 -19.70 -11.85 -18.86
C PRO A 158 -20.13 -10.39 -19.09
N ALA A 159 -21.39 -10.09 -18.78
CA ALA A 159 -21.85 -8.71 -18.75
C ALA A 159 -20.96 -7.88 -17.81
N PRO A 160 -20.60 -6.64 -18.18
CA PRO A 160 -19.77 -5.81 -17.32
C PRO A 160 -20.50 -5.53 -16.00
N PRO A 161 -19.76 -5.31 -14.90
CA PRO A 161 -20.34 -4.93 -13.62
C PRO A 161 -21.15 -3.62 -13.75
N ASN A 162 -22.25 -3.52 -13.00
CA ASN A 162 -23.19 -2.40 -13.09
C ASN A 162 -22.47 -1.03 -12.92
N PRO A 163 -22.64 -0.08 -13.86
CA PRO A 163 -21.97 1.22 -13.81
C PRO A 163 -22.37 2.10 -12.63
N ALA A 164 -23.45 1.78 -11.89
CA ALA A 164 -23.86 2.53 -10.70
C ALA A 164 -22.77 2.62 -9.61
N TRP A 165 -21.79 1.70 -9.59
CA TRP A 165 -20.67 1.76 -8.65
C TRP A 165 -19.52 2.67 -9.10
N ILE A 166 -19.51 3.15 -10.34
CA ILE A 166 -18.43 3.97 -10.92
C ILE A 166 -18.45 5.41 -10.37
N SER A 167 -19.58 5.84 -9.78
CA SER A 167 -19.82 7.22 -9.35
C SER A 167 -19.78 7.44 -7.82
N SER A 168 -19.35 6.47 -7.01
CA SER A 168 -19.21 6.71 -5.56
C SER A 168 -17.80 7.26 -5.25
N PRO A 169 -17.71 8.43 -4.59
CA PRO A 169 -16.45 9.08 -4.23
C PRO A 169 -15.65 8.31 -3.18
#